data_AF-A0A714KR42-F1
#
_entry.id   AF-A0A714KR42-F1
#
_cell.length_a   1.000
_cell.length_b   1.000
_cell.length_c   1.000
_cell.angle_alpha   90.00
_cell.angle_beta   90.00
_cell.angle_gamma   90.00
#
_symmetry.space_group_name_H-M   'P 1'
#
loop_
_entity.id
_entity.type
_entity.pdbx_description
1 polymer ?
#
loop_
_entity_poly.entity_id
_entity_poly.type
_entity_poly.pdbx_seq_one_letter_code
_entity_poly.pdbx_strand_id
1 'polypeptide(L)'
;MSPIEKSSKLENVCYDIRGPVLKEAKRLEEEGNKVLKLNIGNPAPFGFEAPDEILVDVIRNLPTAQGYCDSKGLYSARKAIM
;
A
#
# COMPACT_ATOMS: atom_id res chain seq x y z
N MET A 1 16.06 -33.72 0.59
CA MET A 1 14.80 -32.98 0.34
C MET A 1 14.98 -32.20 -0.96
N SER A 2 13.98 -32.20 -1.84
CA SER A 2 14.01 -31.39 -3.07
C SER A 2 13.68 -29.92 -2.73
N PRO A 3 14.40 -28.92 -3.27
CA PRO A 3 14.05 -27.52 -3.08
C PRO A 3 12.67 -27.21 -3.65
N ILE A 4 11.93 -26.32 -2.99
CA ILE A 4 10.68 -25.75 -3.50
C ILE A 4 11.02 -24.38 -4.08
N GLU A 5 11.07 -24.30 -5.40
CA GLU A 5 11.37 -23.07 -6.13
C GLU A 5 10.11 -22.26 -6.45
N LYS A 6 10.29 -20.96 -6.72
CA LYS A 6 9.21 -20.11 -7.21
C LYS A 6 8.76 -20.57 -8.60
N SER A 7 7.48 -20.36 -8.92
CA SER A 7 6.93 -20.67 -10.24
C SER A 7 7.64 -19.87 -11.34
N SER A 8 7.85 -20.50 -12.50
CA SER A 8 8.53 -19.90 -13.66
C SER A 8 7.89 -18.57 -14.14
N LYS A 9 6.58 -18.40 -13.94
CA LYS A 9 5.88 -17.12 -14.22
C LYS A 9 6.44 -15.91 -13.45
N LEU A 10 7.19 -16.14 -12.37
CA LEU A 10 7.81 -15.10 -11.54
C LEU A 10 9.28 -14.86 -11.88
N GLU A 11 9.85 -15.52 -12.89
CA GLU A 11 11.28 -15.38 -13.25
C GLU A 11 11.66 -13.95 -13.60
N ASN A 12 10.80 -13.24 -14.33
CA ASN A 12 11.08 -11.90 -14.84
C ASN A 12 10.27 -10.79 -14.16
N VAL A 13 9.63 -11.09 -13.02
CA VAL A 13 8.82 -10.11 -12.29
C VAL A 13 9.72 -9.29 -11.36
N CYS A 14 9.97 -8.04 -11.73
CA CYS A 14 10.84 -7.12 -10.99
C CYS A 14 10.10 -5.80 -10.66
N TYR A 15 9.23 -5.82 -9.66
CA TYR A 15 8.66 -4.58 -9.07
C TYR A 15 9.30 -4.33 -7.70
N ASP A 16 10.45 -3.66 -7.71
CA ASP A 16 11.41 -3.66 -6.61
C ASP A 16 11.65 -2.28 -5.98
N ILE A 17 10.61 -1.42 -5.95
CA ILE A 17 10.58 -0.20 -5.11
C ILE A 17 10.99 -0.50 -3.65
N ARG A 18 10.76 -1.75 -3.20
CA ARG A 18 11.16 -2.31 -1.91
C ARG A 18 12.19 -3.44 -2.04
N GLY A 19 13.11 -3.31 -2.99
CA GLY A 19 14.10 -4.31 -3.37
C GLY A 19 15.32 -4.40 -2.44
N PRO A 20 16.42 -5.00 -2.91
CA PRO A 20 17.64 -5.20 -2.12
C PRO A 20 18.23 -3.92 -1.53
N VAL A 21 18.13 -2.79 -2.23
CA VAL A 21 18.60 -1.48 -1.75
C VAL A 21 17.86 -1.06 -0.47
N LEU A 22 16.56 -1.39 -0.34
CA LEU A 22 15.81 -1.10 0.88
C LEU A 22 16.32 -1.91 2.08
N LYS A 23 16.91 -3.10 1.87
CA LYS A 23 17.52 -3.86 2.97
C LYS A 23 18.66 -3.09 3.62
N GLU A 24 19.49 -2.46 2.80
CA GLU A 24 20.61 -1.66 3.27
C GLU A 24 20.14 -0.36 3.92
N ALA A 25 19.14 0.30 3.32
CA ALA A 25 18.50 1.46 3.94
C ALA A 25 17.92 1.13 5.34
N LYS A 26 17.28 -0.03 5.50
CA LYS A 26 16.79 -0.49 6.80
C LYS A 26 17.90 -0.78 7.80
N ARG A 27 19.00 -1.42 7.36
CA ARG A 27 20.18 -1.65 8.21
C ARG A 27 20.70 -0.33 8.80
N LEU A 28 20.83 0.69 7.95
CA LEU A 28 21.23 2.03 8.39
C LEU A 28 20.24 2.66 9.38
N GLU A 29 18.93 2.49 9.15
CA GLU A 29 17.88 2.95 10.07
C GLU A 29 17.94 2.24 11.43
N GLU A 30 18.16 0.92 11.45
CA GLU A 30 18.30 0.11 12.67
C GLU A 30 19.56 0.48 13.48
N GLU A 31 20.60 0.96 12.81
CA GLU A 31 21.80 1.53 13.42
C GLU A 31 21.58 2.96 13.95
N GLY A 32 20.38 3.52 13.80
CA GLY A 32 20.00 4.83 14.29
C GLY A 32 20.21 5.97 13.28
N ASN A 33 20.64 5.66 12.05
CA ASN A 33 20.81 6.68 11.02
C ASN A 33 19.45 7.08 10.43
N LYS A 34 19.25 8.38 10.20
CA LYS A 34 18.08 8.85 9.47
C LYS A 34 18.31 8.69 7.96
N VAL A 35 17.49 7.88 7.30
CA VAL A 35 17.50 7.73 5.83
C VAL A 35 16.36 8.53 5.20
N LEU A 36 16.68 9.49 4.33
CA LEU A 36 15.67 10.21 3.56
C LEU A 36 15.17 9.35 2.38
N LYS A 37 13.94 8.86 2.50
CA LYS A 37 13.32 7.95 1.53
C LYS A 37 12.64 8.71 0.39
N LEU A 38 13.36 8.95 -0.70
CA LEU A 38 12.81 9.53 -1.95
C LEU A 38 12.37 8.46 -2.96
N ASN A 39 12.29 7.20 -2.53
CA ASN A 39 11.99 6.05 -3.38
C ASN A 39 10.50 5.72 -3.47
N ILE A 40 9.66 6.27 -2.60
CA ILE A 40 8.23 5.92 -2.51
C ILE A 40 7.36 7.18 -2.51
N GLY A 41 6.33 7.20 -3.35
CA GLY A 41 5.28 8.22 -3.34
C GLY A 41 4.25 7.97 -2.24
N ASN A 42 4.68 7.88 -0.98
CA ASN A 42 3.79 7.75 0.17
C ASN A 42 3.60 9.11 0.83
N PRO A 43 2.43 9.78 0.73
CA PRO A 43 2.25 11.14 1.23
C PRO A 43 2.33 11.26 2.76
N ALA A 44 1.84 10.28 3.52
CA ALA A 44 1.67 10.42 4.98
C ALA A 44 2.99 10.67 5.75
N PRO A 45 4.11 9.97 5.48
CA PRO A 45 5.42 10.31 6.07
C PRO A 45 5.94 11.73 5.77
N PHE A 46 5.39 12.40 4.76
CA PHE A 46 5.73 13.78 4.41
C PHE A 46 4.70 14.80 4.93
N GLY A 47 3.79 14.39 5.83
CA GLY A 47 2.85 15.29 6.50
C GLY A 47 1.58 15.62 5.69
N PHE A 48 1.29 14.86 4.64
CA PHE A 48 0.02 14.96 3.94
C PHE A 48 -1.03 14.09 4.63
N GLU A 49 -2.12 14.73 5.05
CA GLU A 49 -3.26 14.06 5.69
C GLU A 49 -4.43 13.91 4.73
N ALA A 50 -5.30 12.93 5.02
CA ALA A 50 -6.56 12.81 4.29
C ALA A 50 -7.49 13.98 4.68
N PRO A 51 -8.25 14.56 3.74
CA PRO A 51 -9.27 15.55 4.05
C PRO A 51 -10.30 15.04 5.08
N ASP A 52 -10.72 15.91 6.01
CA ASP A 52 -11.68 15.60 7.07
C ASP A 52 -12.98 15.00 6.53
N GLU A 53 -13.48 15.52 5.41
CA GLU A 53 -14.69 15.02 4.74
C GLU A 53 -14.59 13.53 4.38
N ILE A 54 -13.42 13.08 3.94
CA ILE A 54 -13.17 11.67 3.63
C ILE A 54 -13.20 10.84 4.93
N LEU A 55 -12.52 11.32 5.98
CA LEU A 55 -12.47 10.62 7.26
C LEU A 55 -13.85 10.47 7.89
N VAL A 56 -14.63 11.56 7.92
CA VAL A 56 -15.99 11.59 8.48
C VAL A 56 -16.90 10.62 7.74
N ASP A 57 -16.89 10.64 6.40
CA ASP A 57 -17.78 9.78 5.62
C ASP A 57 -17.39 8.30 5.70
N VAL A 58 -16.09 7.99 5.75
CA VAL A 58 -15.63 6.60 5.97
C VAL A 58 -16.07 6.11 7.35
N ILE A 59 -15.85 6.88 8.41
CA ILE A 59 -16.25 6.52 9.79
C ILE A 59 -17.77 6.32 9.87
N ARG A 60 -18.55 7.21 9.25
CA ARG A 60 -20.01 7.15 9.23
C ARG A 60 -20.53 5.86 8.57
N ASN A 61 -19.91 5.42 7.49
CA ASN A 61 -20.35 4.24 6.74
C ASN A 61 -19.75 2.91 7.26
N LEU A 62 -18.72 2.97 8.11
CA LEU A 62 -18.01 1.79 8.62
C LEU A 62 -18.93 0.73 9.28
N PRO A 63 -19.91 1.09 10.15
CA PRO A 63 -20.78 0.10 10.79
C PRO A 63 -21.71 -0.67 9.84
N THR A 64 -21.92 -0.14 8.63
CA THR A 64 -22.80 -0.73 7.60
C THR A 64 -22.04 -1.32 6.42
N ALA A 65 -20.71 -1.26 6.42
CA ALA A 65 -19.85 -1.67 5.31
C ALA A 65 -19.06 -2.96 5.57
N GLN A 66 -19.42 -3.73 6.60
CA GLN A 66 -18.74 -4.97 6.99
C GLN A 66 -19.05 -6.17 6.07
N GLY A 67 -20.14 -6.10 5.32
CA GLY A 67 -20.54 -7.16 4.38
C GLY A 67 -19.85 -7.04 3.03
N TYR A 68 -19.83 -8.14 2.26
CA TYR A 68 -19.37 -8.11 0.88
C TYR A 68 -20.26 -7.23 0.00
N CYS A 69 -19.66 -6.51 -0.94
CA CYS A 69 -20.34 -5.78 -2.00
C CYS A 69 -20.24 -6.53 -3.34
N ASP A 70 -20.83 -5.98 -4.39
CA ASP A 70 -20.68 -6.51 -5.76
C ASP A 70 -19.20 -6.56 -6.17
N SER A 71 -18.82 -7.55 -6.98
CA SER A 71 -17.45 -7.74 -7.47
C SER A 71 -16.84 -6.51 -8.16
N LYS A 72 -17.68 -5.62 -8.72
CA LYS A 72 -17.24 -4.37 -9.37
C LYS A 72 -17.16 -3.19 -8.39
N GLY A 73 -17.59 -3.35 -7.15
CA GLY A 73 -17.64 -2.31 -6.11
C GLY A 73 -19.02 -1.69 -5.92
N LEU A 74 -19.11 -0.79 -4.92
CA LEU A 74 -20.35 -0.09 -4.55
C LEU A 74 -20.94 0.72 -5.71
N TYR A 75 -22.25 0.60 -5.92
CA TYR A 75 -22.94 1.32 -6.98
C TYR A 75 -22.81 2.85 -6.84
N SER A 76 -23.00 3.38 -5.63
CA SER A 76 -22.88 4.81 -5.34
C SER A 76 -21.49 5.37 -5.68
N ALA A 77 -20.43 4.66 -5.26
CA ALA A 77 -19.05 5.03 -5.57
C ALA A 77 -18.78 5.00 -7.08
N ARG A 78 -19.22 3.94 -7.78
CA ARG A 78 -19.06 3.83 -9.24
C ARG A 78 -19.81 4.92 -9.99
N LYS A 79 -21.00 5.31 -9.53
CA LYS A 79 -21.77 6.41 -10.12
C LYS A 79 -21.06 7.75 -9.95
N ALA A 80 -20.34 7.96 -8.85
CA ALA A 80 -19.58 9.20 -8.61
C ALA A 80 -18.29 9.31 -9.45
N ILE A 81 -17.76 8.18 -9.94
CA ILE A 81 -16.58 8.14 -10.82
C ILE A 81 -16.95 8.50 -12.27
N MET A 82 -18.19 8.24 -12.69
CA MET A 82 -18.72 8.53 -14.03
C MET A 82 -19.07 10.00 -14.20
#